data_AF-A0A1E7KE07-F1
#
_entry.id   AF-A0A1E7KE07-F1
#
_cell.length_a   1.000
_cell.length_b   1.000
_cell.length_c   1.000
_cell.angle_alpha   90.00
_cell.angle_beta   90.00
_cell.angle_gamma   90.00
#
_symmetry.space_group_name_H-M   'P 1'
#
loop_
_entity.id
_entity.type
_entity.pdbx_description
1 polymer ?
#
loop_
_entity_poly.entity_id
_entity_poly.type
_entity_poly.pdbx_seq_one_letter_code
_entity_poly.pdbx_strand_id
1 'polypeptide(L)'
;MVTGDNMRNGWDRSDGRGESGPGPGPGPGTEPGHDLGHGPGTEPGHGRRRAARAAALTALLCLTAGVLGGQAAPRAWAAGTPRPYEPAADAQRITGAASSADAPEVASGLFTDRIRPGQEKYYALDLDAKADVHVTATGIPEPGSRVTFQDGLKVTLQNTDGDSCSEGSATGSGDTAFPLAATASRLMGDPADEDCRTAGPYLVHVVREEGDNSDPSSWPLELSVMTEPGLKGGIPAPRPGAEEETDAHNTRPAPPSGPAETRTGGTGFADARALGDGVWKDRVRAGETRWFRVPVDWGQRLYARTELPNSARRSGTGSRYVPHGFRMNVYNPARTPLYDEDFQGYDGDGAEFDRYSNPVRYENRFLDAASGTRFAGWYYVAVTVGPDMATQFPDGTPVTLRIDVRGRAQQGPEYDGDAAAAGFGVSGRDREMAEKGLTEAQAEHSATLRTVGWVGVGAGAALLLVLALWLLLARRRARTAGYPVPGPYGPAGSLPHHAPHGGPPRG
;
A
#
# COMPACT_ATOMS: atom_id res chain seq x y z
N MET A 1 -44.25 34.57 -39.81
CA MET A 1 -44.70 34.76 -41.21
C MET A 1 -43.95 33.75 -42.07
N VAL A 2 -44.70 32.88 -42.76
CA VAL A 2 -44.38 32.24 -44.06
C VAL A 2 -43.23 31.20 -44.03
N THR A 3 -43.50 29.91 -43.77
CA THR A 3 -43.80 28.76 -44.70
C THR A 3 -42.60 28.29 -45.54
N GLY A 4 -42.10 27.06 -45.36
CA GLY A 4 -42.43 25.83 -46.14
C GLY A 4 -41.16 25.40 -46.91
N ASP A 5 -40.86 24.19 -47.38
CA ASP A 5 -41.43 22.83 -47.45
C ASP A 5 -40.22 21.96 -47.90
N ASN A 6 -39.86 20.86 -47.25
CA ASN A 6 -40.12 19.48 -47.67
C ASN A 6 -39.61 19.07 -49.08
N MET A 7 -38.59 18.21 -49.15
CA MET A 7 -38.42 17.25 -50.25
C MET A 7 -37.91 15.90 -49.72
N ARG A 8 -38.80 14.91 -49.87
CA ARG A 8 -38.53 13.47 -49.88
C ARG A 8 -37.93 13.09 -51.25
N ASN A 9 -37.12 12.04 -51.28
CA ASN A 9 -37.12 11.03 -52.35
C ASN A 9 -36.53 9.73 -51.80
N GLY A 10 -37.36 8.69 -51.75
CA GLY A 10 -36.95 7.30 -51.60
C GLY A 10 -37.33 6.53 -52.85
N TRP A 11 -36.51 5.52 -53.20
CA TRP A 11 -36.76 4.42 -54.13
C TRP A 11 -35.65 3.38 -53.84
N ASP A 12 -35.79 2.08 -54.01
CA ASP A 12 -36.84 1.07 -53.83
C ASP A 12 -36.11 -0.28 -53.91
N ARG A 13 -36.76 -1.34 -53.41
CA ARG A 13 -36.33 -2.74 -53.36
C ARG A 13 -36.26 -3.42 -54.73
N SER A 14 -35.41 -4.44 -54.82
CA SER A 14 -35.69 -5.72 -55.53
C SER A 14 -34.65 -6.76 -55.06
N ASP A 15 -34.99 -7.73 -54.21
CA ASP A 15 -35.57 -9.05 -54.52
C ASP A 15 -34.74 -9.92 -55.49
N GLY A 16 -34.27 -11.06 -54.96
CA GLY A 16 -33.58 -12.13 -55.70
C GLY A 16 -33.47 -13.39 -54.85
N ARG A 17 -34.51 -14.22 -54.90
CA ARG A 17 -34.64 -15.54 -54.25
C ARG A 17 -33.71 -16.58 -54.86
N GLY A 18 -33.34 -17.57 -54.05
CA GLY A 18 -32.81 -18.86 -54.48
C GLY A 18 -32.95 -19.90 -53.36
N GLU A 19 -34.15 -20.45 -53.21
CA GLU A 19 -34.45 -21.65 -52.42
C GLU A 19 -34.14 -22.93 -53.21
N SER A 20 -33.59 -23.95 -52.54
CA SER A 20 -33.86 -25.40 -52.71
C SER A 20 -32.79 -26.17 -51.93
N GLY A 21 -33.02 -27.13 -51.04
CA GLY A 21 -34.18 -27.82 -50.48
C GLY A 21 -33.64 -28.92 -49.53
N PRO A 22 -34.44 -29.49 -48.60
CA PRO A 22 -33.93 -30.41 -47.56
C PRO A 22 -34.32 -31.89 -47.75
N GLY A 23 -33.55 -32.77 -47.10
CA GLY A 23 -33.93 -34.14 -46.66
C GLY A 23 -33.23 -35.31 -47.39
N PRO A 24 -33.29 -36.57 -46.89
CA PRO A 24 -33.75 -37.08 -45.58
C PRO A 24 -32.76 -38.06 -44.88
N GLY A 25 -33.02 -38.46 -43.62
CA GLY A 25 -32.43 -39.68 -42.97
C GLY A 25 -33.22 -40.95 -43.32
N PRO A 26 -33.22 -42.07 -42.55
CA PRO A 26 -32.31 -42.60 -41.51
C PRO A 26 -31.84 -44.06 -41.81
N GLY A 27 -31.06 -44.69 -40.94
CA GLY A 27 -30.87 -46.16 -40.99
C GLY A 27 -29.82 -46.72 -40.01
N PRO A 28 -30.17 -47.70 -39.13
CA PRO A 28 -29.25 -48.42 -38.27
C PRO A 28 -28.74 -49.71 -38.95
N GLY A 29 -27.54 -50.17 -38.59
CA GLY A 29 -26.94 -51.41 -39.07
C GLY A 29 -26.40 -52.27 -37.94
N THR A 30 -27.07 -53.39 -37.72
CA THR A 30 -26.75 -54.51 -36.84
C THR A 30 -25.63 -55.42 -37.39
N GLU A 31 -24.88 -56.02 -36.45
CA GLU A 31 -24.01 -57.23 -36.40
C GLU A 31 -24.15 -58.34 -37.49
N PRO A 32 -23.13 -59.22 -37.71
CA PRO A 32 -22.76 -60.39 -36.86
C PRO A 32 -21.22 -60.59 -36.71
N GLY A 33 -20.61 -61.39 -35.83
CA GLY A 33 -20.95 -62.62 -35.11
C GLY A 33 -19.82 -63.66 -35.31
N HIS A 34 -19.61 -64.57 -34.33
CA HIS A 34 -18.65 -65.72 -34.25
C HIS A 34 -17.24 -65.45 -33.70
N ASP A 35 -16.61 -66.26 -32.84
CA ASP A 35 -16.91 -67.58 -32.22
C ASP A 35 -15.96 -67.72 -30.99
N LEU A 36 -16.44 -68.10 -29.80
CA LEU A 36 -16.43 -69.45 -29.18
C LEU A 36 -15.06 -70.07 -28.79
N GLY A 37 -14.98 -70.51 -27.52
CA GLY A 37 -14.07 -71.55 -27.02
C GLY A 37 -13.53 -71.28 -25.60
N HIS A 38 -14.23 -71.64 -24.51
CA HIS A 38 -14.04 -72.88 -23.72
C HIS A 38 -12.58 -73.08 -23.25
N GLY A 39 -12.24 -73.06 -21.96
CA GLY A 39 -12.77 -73.85 -20.83
C GLY A 39 -11.60 -74.17 -19.85
N PRO A 40 -11.76 -75.02 -18.82
CA PRO A 40 -11.71 -74.61 -17.41
C PRO A 40 -10.64 -75.34 -16.55
N GLY A 41 -10.57 -75.01 -15.24
CA GLY A 41 -9.94 -75.87 -14.21
C GLY A 41 -9.67 -75.12 -12.89
N THR A 42 -10.58 -75.13 -11.91
CA THR A 42 -10.63 -76.04 -10.73
C THR A 42 -9.59 -75.78 -9.62
N GLU A 43 -10.08 -75.21 -8.51
CA GLU A 43 -9.66 -75.47 -7.10
C GLU A 43 -9.74 -76.99 -6.76
N PRO A 44 -9.41 -77.54 -5.54
CA PRO A 44 -9.19 -76.92 -4.22
C PRO A 44 -8.07 -77.58 -3.35
N GLY A 45 -7.90 -77.12 -2.11
CA GLY A 45 -7.10 -77.88 -1.13
C GLY A 45 -6.91 -77.26 0.26
N HIS A 46 -7.86 -77.51 1.16
CA HIS A 46 -7.78 -77.27 2.60
C HIS A 46 -6.65 -78.02 3.32
N GLY A 47 -6.15 -77.48 4.45
CA GLY A 47 -5.39 -78.30 5.40
C GLY A 47 -4.78 -77.58 6.61
N ARG A 48 -5.58 -77.36 7.65
CA ARG A 48 -5.19 -76.93 9.01
C ARG A 48 -4.07 -77.79 9.63
N ARG A 49 -3.18 -77.19 10.45
CA ARG A 49 -3.00 -77.54 11.89
C ARG A 49 -2.01 -76.61 12.62
N ARG A 50 -2.28 -76.51 13.92
CA ARG A 50 -1.83 -75.56 14.96
C ARG A 50 -0.45 -75.89 15.55
N ALA A 51 0.22 -74.87 16.10
CA ALA A 51 1.05 -74.82 17.32
C ALA A 51 2.32 -73.97 17.05
N ALA A 52 2.89 -73.13 17.92
CA ALA A 52 2.60 -72.64 19.26
C ALA A 52 3.70 -71.60 19.58
N ARG A 53 3.35 -70.55 20.35
CA ARG A 53 4.20 -69.76 21.26
C ARG A 53 5.25 -68.75 20.71
N ALA A 54 5.17 -67.60 21.38
CA ALA A 54 6.25 -66.72 21.85
C ALA A 54 6.76 -65.58 20.95
N ALA A 55 6.22 -64.39 21.24
CA ALA A 55 6.93 -63.12 21.46
C ALA A 55 8.21 -62.83 20.66
N ALA A 56 8.09 -61.89 19.70
CA ALA A 56 9.12 -60.87 19.46
C ALA A 56 8.45 -59.65 18.82
N LEU A 57 8.37 -58.56 19.58
CA LEU A 57 8.09 -57.21 19.13
C LEU A 57 9.29 -56.68 18.36
N THR A 58 9.15 -56.41 17.06
CA THR A 58 9.88 -55.33 16.38
C THR A 58 9.35 -55.05 14.96
N ALA A 59 8.78 -53.84 14.83
CA ALA A 59 8.82 -52.94 13.66
C ALA A 59 8.72 -53.53 12.24
N LEU A 60 7.52 -53.51 11.66
CA LEU A 60 7.31 -53.32 10.23
C LEU A 60 5.87 -52.83 9.97
N LEU A 61 5.69 -51.51 9.93
CA LEU A 61 4.53 -50.87 9.31
C LEU A 61 5.04 -49.92 8.23
N CYS A 62 5.19 -50.46 7.02
CA CYS A 62 5.21 -49.68 5.80
C CYS A 62 3.96 -50.06 5.00
N LEU A 63 3.43 -49.05 4.29
CA LEU A 63 2.42 -49.11 3.23
C LEU A 63 0.96 -49.01 3.70
N THR A 64 0.51 -47.77 3.92
CA THR A 64 -0.79 -47.24 3.44
C THR A 64 -0.92 -45.75 3.84
N ALA A 65 -0.25 -44.87 3.11
CA ALA A 65 -0.56 -43.43 3.11
C ALA A 65 -0.03 -42.84 1.80
N GLY A 66 -0.75 -43.10 0.72
CA GLY A 66 -0.37 -42.64 -0.62
C GLY A 66 -1.60 -42.25 -1.42
N VAL A 67 -2.46 -41.38 -0.87
CA VAL A 67 -3.34 -40.44 -1.58
C VAL A 67 -3.75 -39.40 -0.55
N LEU A 68 -3.27 -38.16 -0.70
CA LEU A 68 -3.90 -36.86 -0.36
C LEU A 68 -2.82 -35.80 -0.11
N GLY A 69 -2.86 -34.73 -0.91
CA GLY A 69 -2.13 -33.49 -0.69
C GLY A 69 -0.80 -33.40 -1.44
N GLY A 70 -0.85 -32.90 -2.68
CA GLY A 70 0.32 -32.32 -3.34
C GLY A 70 0.78 -31.10 -2.54
N GLN A 71 1.62 -31.32 -1.54
CA GLN A 71 2.33 -30.24 -0.85
C GLN A 71 3.41 -29.75 -1.81
N ALA A 72 3.12 -28.67 -2.53
CA ALA A 72 4.16 -27.92 -3.21
C ALA A 72 5.19 -27.54 -2.15
N ALA A 73 6.42 -28.05 -2.30
CA ALA A 73 7.51 -27.64 -1.43
C ALA A 73 7.62 -26.11 -1.44
N PRO A 74 7.85 -25.44 -0.30
CA PRO A 74 8.06 -24.00 -0.29
C PRO A 74 9.20 -23.67 -1.27
N ARG A 75 8.93 -22.77 -2.23
CA ARG A 75 9.95 -22.27 -3.16
C ARG A 75 11.08 -21.68 -2.31
N ALA A 76 12.26 -22.31 -2.35
CA ALA A 76 13.41 -21.87 -1.59
C ALA A 76 13.86 -20.49 -2.09
N TRP A 77 13.64 -19.44 -1.29
CA TRP A 77 14.11 -18.08 -1.61
C TRP A 77 15.63 -18.01 -1.45
N ALA A 78 16.36 -17.76 -2.54
CA ALA A 78 17.81 -17.73 -2.53
C ALA A 78 18.45 -16.49 -1.85
N ALA A 79 17.65 -15.55 -1.31
CA ALA A 79 18.13 -14.32 -0.64
C ALA A 79 17.67 -14.16 0.83
N GLY A 80 17.09 -15.22 1.42
CA GLY A 80 16.28 -15.13 2.64
C GLY A 80 14.82 -14.80 2.35
N THR A 81 13.98 -14.85 3.38
CA THR A 81 12.53 -14.62 3.25
C THR A 81 12.22 -13.19 2.80
N PRO A 82 11.37 -12.98 1.77
CA PRO A 82 10.88 -11.65 1.39
C PRO A 82 10.19 -10.98 2.57
N ARG A 83 10.32 -9.65 2.72
CA ARG A 83 9.58 -8.94 3.76
C ARG A 83 8.12 -8.76 3.31
N PRO A 84 7.14 -9.13 4.15
CA PRO A 84 5.74 -8.89 3.85
C PRO A 84 5.45 -7.38 3.90
N TYR A 85 4.29 -7.00 3.36
CA TYR A 85 3.74 -5.67 3.60
C TYR A 85 3.42 -5.51 5.09
N GLU A 86 3.85 -4.39 5.67
CA GLU A 86 3.52 -4.04 7.05
C GLU A 86 2.48 -2.92 7.05
N PRO A 87 1.28 -3.17 7.61
CA PRO A 87 0.32 -2.10 7.89
C PRO A 87 0.90 -1.04 8.82
N ALA A 88 0.27 0.13 8.84
CA ALA A 88 0.66 1.19 9.76
C ALA A 88 0.63 0.72 11.22
N ALA A 89 1.68 1.00 11.97
CA ALA A 89 1.84 0.52 13.35
C ALA A 89 0.80 1.11 14.31
N ASP A 90 0.25 2.28 13.97
CA ASP A 90 -0.79 3.00 14.68
C ASP A 90 -2.21 2.71 14.14
N ALA A 91 -2.35 1.85 13.13
CA ALA A 91 -3.66 1.47 12.60
C ALA A 91 -4.50 0.75 13.66
N GLN A 92 -5.72 1.24 13.87
CA GLN A 92 -6.64 0.70 14.86
C GLN A 92 -7.15 -0.69 14.44
N ARG A 93 -7.06 -1.67 15.34
CA ARG A 93 -7.67 -2.98 15.07
C ARG A 93 -9.19 -2.86 15.07
N ILE A 94 -9.82 -3.42 14.05
CA ILE A 94 -11.26 -3.55 13.93
C ILE A 94 -11.63 -4.95 13.44
N THR A 95 -12.90 -5.33 13.55
CA THR A 95 -13.41 -6.57 12.97
C THR A 95 -14.71 -6.27 12.26
N GLY A 96 -14.66 -6.23 10.94
CA GLY A 96 -15.85 -6.04 10.10
C GLY A 96 -16.86 -7.15 10.34
N ALA A 97 -18.13 -6.79 10.30
CA ALA A 97 -19.24 -7.71 10.54
C ALA A 97 -19.60 -8.46 9.25
N ALA A 98 -20.27 -9.62 9.40
CA ALA A 98 -20.81 -10.37 8.26
C ALA A 98 -22.13 -9.78 7.73
N SER A 99 -22.75 -8.87 8.48
CA SER A 99 -24.00 -8.19 8.12
C SER A 99 -23.83 -6.68 8.25
N SER A 100 -24.50 -5.93 7.38
CA SER A 100 -24.58 -4.47 7.45
C SER A 100 -25.19 -3.95 8.74
N ALA A 101 -26.10 -4.71 9.37
CA ALA A 101 -26.79 -4.28 10.60
C ALA A 101 -25.86 -4.22 11.83
N ASP A 102 -24.78 -5.00 11.81
CA ASP A 102 -23.81 -5.11 12.91
C ASP A 102 -22.46 -4.47 12.55
N ALA A 103 -22.39 -3.73 11.44
CA ALA A 103 -21.16 -3.15 10.93
C ALA A 103 -20.56 -2.17 11.96
N PRO A 104 -19.29 -2.36 12.39
CA PRO A 104 -18.66 -1.44 13.32
C PRO A 104 -18.38 -0.10 12.63
N GLU A 105 -18.55 0.98 13.37
CA GLU A 105 -18.26 2.33 12.90
C GLU A 105 -16.76 2.55 12.72
N VAL A 106 -16.39 3.15 11.60
CA VAL A 106 -15.05 3.66 11.30
C VAL A 106 -15.14 5.15 11.01
N ALA A 107 -14.16 5.89 11.52
CA ALA A 107 -13.96 7.30 11.17
C ALA A 107 -12.80 7.42 10.16
N SER A 108 -12.42 8.66 9.82
CA SER A 108 -11.18 8.90 9.08
C SER A 108 -9.98 8.35 9.85
N GLY A 109 -9.13 7.57 9.18
CA GLY A 109 -7.98 6.92 9.80
C GLY A 109 -7.59 5.61 9.12
N LEU A 110 -6.70 4.88 9.80
CA LEU A 110 -6.18 3.58 9.36
C LEU A 110 -6.66 2.49 10.30
N PHE A 111 -7.08 1.37 9.73
CA PHE A 111 -7.58 0.22 10.47
C PHE A 111 -6.98 -1.09 9.97
N THR A 112 -6.87 -2.08 10.86
CA THR A 112 -6.43 -3.44 10.51
C THR A 112 -7.47 -4.48 10.86
N ASP A 113 -7.61 -5.47 9.98
CA ASP A 113 -8.49 -6.63 10.12
C ASP A 113 -7.87 -7.85 9.38
N ARG A 114 -8.62 -8.94 9.23
CA ARG A 114 -8.27 -10.12 8.44
C ARG A 114 -9.47 -10.63 7.66
N ILE A 115 -9.26 -11.07 6.42
CA ILE A 115 -10.34 -11.55 5.55
C ILE A 115 -9.99 -12.93 4.96
N ARG A 116 -10.93 -13.88 5.06
CA ARG A 116 -10.80 -15.24 4.50
C ARG A 116 -11.19 -15.27 3.02
N PRO A 117 -10.77 -16.29 2.25
CA PRO A 117 -11.28 -16.48 0.89
C PRO A 117 -12.82 -16.51 0.90
N GLY A 118 -13.46 -15.83 -0.06
CA GLY A 118 -14.92 -15.75 -0.19
C GLY A 118 -15.64 -14.99 0.95
N GLN A 119 -14.89 -14.42 1.91
CA GLN A 119 -15.51 -13.71 3.02
C GLN A 119 -15.90 -12.30 2.62
N GLU A 120 -17.08 -11.89 3.09
CA GLU A 120 -17.58 -10.53 3.05
C GLU A 120 -17.46 -9.86 4.42
N LYS A 121 -17.18 -8.55 4.42
CA LYS A 121 -17.11 -7.72 5.61
C LYS A 121 -17.75 -6.37 5.39
N TYR A 122 -18.49 -5.91 6.41
CA TYR A 122 -19.13 -4.61 6.43
C TYR A 122 -18.53 -3.73 7.52
N TYR A 123 -18.35 -2.45 7.21
CA TYR A 123 -17.95 -1.37 8.12
C TYR A 123 -18.89 -0.18 7.91
N ALA A 124 -19.24 0.53 8.97
CA ALA A 124 -20.15 1.67 8.90
C ALA A 124 -19.37 2.98 8.92
N LEU A 125 -19.83 3.96 8.15
CA LEU A 125 -19.35 5.34 8.13
C LEU A 125 -20.52 6.26 8.48
N ASP A 126 -20.28 7.31 9.26
CA ASP A 126 -21.22 8.44 9.41
C ASP A 126 -20.65 9.64 8.66
N LEU A 127 -21.30 10.02 7.56
CA LEU A 127 -20.78 10.99 6.60
C LEU A 127 -21.62 12.26 6.56
N ASP A 128 -20.96 13.41 6.39
CA ASP A 128 -21.66 14.67 6.17
C ASP A 128 -22.15 14.82 4.71
N ALA A 129 -22.74 15.97 4.37
CA ALA A 129 -23.17 16.30 3.01
C ALA A 129 -22.24 17.30 2.32
N LYS A 130 -20.94 17.31 2.65
CA LYS A 130 -19.98 18.32 2.18
C LYS A 130 -18.63 17.76 1.76
N ALA A 131 -18.12 16.76 2.46
CA ALA A 131 -16.80 16.21 2.24
C ALA A 131 -16.84 14.97 1.34
N ASP A 132 -15.81 14.84 0.52
CA ASP A 132 -15.57 13.61 -0.22
C ASP A 132 -14.92 12.58 0.71
N VAL A 133 -15.20 11.31 0.46
CA VAL A 133 -14.63 10.21 1.25
C VAL A 133 -14.02 9.19 0.32
N HIS A 134 -12.81 8.75 0.66
CA HIS A 134 -12.06 7.75 -0.08
C HIS A 134 -11.73 6.59 0.86
N VAL A 135 -12.17 5.39 0.47
CA VAL A 135 -11.95 4.17 1.24
C VAL A 135 -11.12 3.21 0.41
N THR A 136 -9.93 2.89 0.90
CA THR A 136 -9.03 1.91 0.27
C THR A 136 -8.88 0.70 1.17
N ALA A 137 -9.20 -0.48 0.63
CA ALA A 137 -8.96 -1.77 1.24
C ALA A 137 -7.70 -2.41 0.62
N THR A 138 -6.69 -2.67 1.44
CA THR A 138 -5.43 -3.33 1.04
C THR A 138 -5.35 -4.74 1.60
N GLY A 139 -5.41 -5.73 0.71
CA GLY A 139 -5.27 -7.16 1.01
C GLY A 139 -3.83 -7.58 0.88
N ILE A 140 -3.35 -8.32 1.88
CA ILE A 140 -1.93 -8.62 2.04
C ILE A 140 -1.74 -10.14 1.96
N PRO A 141 -1.67 -10.75 0.76
CA PRO A 141 -1.29 -12.14 0.66
C PRO A 141 0.15 -12.33 1.16
N GLU A 142 0.40 -13.45 1.84
CA GLU A 142 1.74 -13.77 2.33
C GLU A 142 2.69 -13.94 1.12
N PRO A 143 3.89 -13.34 1.13
CA PRO A 143 4.85 -13.53 0.06
C PRO A 143 5.12 -15.00 -0.27
N GLY A 144 5.02 -15.35 -1.56
CA GLY A 144 5.20 -16.73 -2.03
C GLY A 144 4.00 -17.67 -1.80
N SER A 145 2.92 -17.20 -1.16
CA SER A 145 1.63 -17.90 -1.18
C SER A 145 1.06 -17.96 -2.59
N ARG A 146 0.14 -18.90 -2.81
CA ARG A 146 -0.50 -19.06 -4.11
C ARG A 146 -1.65 -18.06 -4.24
N VAL A 147 -1.56 -17.22 -5.26
CA VAL A 147 -2.58 -16.26 -5.68
C VAL A 147 -2.88 -16.54 -7.15
N THR A 148 -4.15 -16.60 -7.53
CA THR A 148 -4.63 -16.84 -8.90
C THR A 148 -5.07 -15.51 -9.54
N PHE A 149 -5.50 -15.54 -10.81
CA PHE A 149 -6.10 -14.38 -11.47
C PHE A 149 -7.53 -14.08 -10.99
N GLN A 150 -8.16 -15.02 -10.26
CA GLN A 150 -9.50 -14.87 -9.70
C GLN A 150 -9.46 -14.43 -8.23
N ASP A 151 -8.31 -14.55 -7.58
CA ASP A 151 -8.12 -13.99 -6.25
C ASP A 151 -8.08 -12.47 -6.34
N GLY A 152 -8.78 -11.81 -5.44
CA GLY A 152 -8.90 -10.36 -5.50
C GLY A 152 -9.49 -9.74 -4.24
N LEU A 153 -9.59 -8.42 -4.27
CA LEU A 153 -10.40 -7.65 -3.35
C LEU A 153 -11.36 -6.78 -4.13
N LYS A 154 -12.61 -6.76 -3.68
CA LYS A 154 -13.60 -5.79 -4.08
C LYS A 154 -13.97 -4.92 -2.88
N VAL A 155 -14.07 -3.61 -3.08
CA VAL A 155 -14.63 -2.68 -2.11
C VAL A 155 -15.76 -1.90 -2.75
N THR A 156 -16.86 -1.79 -2.03
CA THR A 156 -18.04 -1.03 -2.43
C THR A 156 -18.38 -0.06 -1.32
N LEU A 157 -18.62 1.21 -1.67
CA LEU A 157 -19.21 2.19 -0.78
C LEU A 157 -20.67 2.35 -1.19
N GLN A 158 -21.59 2.16 -0.24
CA GLN A 158 -23.03 2.16 -0.50
C GLN A 158 -23.80 2.96 0.55
N ASN A 159 -24.94 3.50 0.16
CA ASN A 159 -25.88 4.13 1.09
C ASN A 159 -26.67 3.06 1.90
N THR A 160 -27.53 3.48 2.82
CA THR A 160 -28.36 2.54 3.60
C THR A 160 -29.49 1.88 2.83
N ASP A 161 -29.86 2.43 1.67
CA ASP A 161 -30.87 1.83 0.79
C ASP A 161 -30.28 0.69 -0.06
N GLY A 162 -28.95 0.54 -0.04
CA GLY A 162 -28.21 -0.50 -0.76
C GLY A 162 -27.67 -0.05 -2.11
N ASP A 163 -27.85 1.21 -2.48
CA ASP A 163 -27.32 1.76 -3.73
C ASP A 163 -25.80 1.96 -3.61
N SER A 164 -25.07 1.48 -4.61
CA SER A 164 -23.63 1.66 -4.70
C SER A 164 -23.31 3.08 -5.15
N CYS A 165 -22.52 3.79 -4.34
CA CYS A 165 -21.95 5.09 -4.69
C CYS A 165 -20.69 4.93 -5.55
N SER A 166 -19.92 3.90 -5.28
CA SER A 166 -18.68 3.60 -5.98
C SER A 166 -18.23 2.19 -5.63
N GLU A 167 -17.64 1.52 -6.60
CA GLU A 167 -16.95 0.25 -6.41
C GLU A 167 -15.54 0.33 -6.98
N GLY A 168 -14.66 -0.50 -6.42
CA GLY A 168 -13.33 -0.74 -6.96
C GLY A 168 -12.90 -2.16 -6.68
N SER A 169 -12.04 -2.69 -7.55
CA SER A 169 -11.49 -4.03 -7.44
C SER A 169 -9.99 -4.06 -7.69
N ALA A 170 -9.31 -5.07 -7.14
CA ALA A 170 -7.92 -5.38 -7.42
C ALA A 170 -7.74 -6.89 -7.51
N THR A 171 -7.16 -7.37 -8.60
CA THR A 171 -7.00 -8.81 -8.88
C THR A 171 -5.54 -9.24 -8.81
N GLY A 172 -5.32 -10.50 -8.43
CA GLY A 172 -4.02 -11.14 -8.44
C GLY A 172 -3.49 -11.41 -9.86
N SER A 173 -2.20 -11.75 -9.95
CA SER A 173 -1.51 -11.98 -11.23
C SER A 173 -1.23 -13.47 -11.52
N GLY A 174 -1.94 -14.40 -10.89
CA GLY A 174 -1.87 -15.83 -11.23
C GLY A 174 -0.76 -16.66 -10.56
N ASP A 175 0.34 -16.06 -10.11
CA ASP A 175 1.45 -16.81 -9.51
C ASP A 175 2.36 -16.01 -8.55
N THR A 176 2.10 -14.73 -8.37
CA THR A 176 2.90 -13.83 -7.55
C THR A 176 2.00 -13.16 -6.52
N ALA A 177 2.26 -13.43 -5.24
CA ALA A 177 1.61 -12.74 -4.13
C ALA A 177 2.19 -11.33 -3.96
N PHE A 178 1.33 -10.31 -4.01
CA PHE A 178 1.67 -8.92 -3.72
C PHE A 178 0.47 -8.19 -3.12
N PRO A 179 0.66 -7.04 -2.43
CA PRO A 179 -0.45 -6.29 -1.86
C PRO A 179 -1.44 -5.79 -2.93
N LEU A 180 -2.72 -6.04 -2.71
CA LEU A 180 -3.82 -5.66 -3.59
C LEU A 180 -4.61 -4.52 -2.96
N ALA A 181 -4.69 -3.36 -3.61
CA ALA A 181 -5.42 -2.20 -3.08
C ALA A 181 -6.60 -1.85 -3.98
N ALA A 182 -7.81 -1.97 -3.44
CA ALA A 182 -9.05 -1.58 -4.09
C ALA A 182 -9.61 -0.32 -3.42
N THR A 183 -10.14 0.63 -4.19
CA THR A 183 -10.66 1.90 -3.66
C THR A 183 -12.09 2.15 -4.12
N ALA A 184 -12.95 2.60 -3.20
CA ALA A 184 -14.24 3.21 -3.50
C ALA A 184 -14.26 4.65 -2.97
N SER A 185 -15.05 5.52 -3.59
CA SER A 185 -15.14 6.93 -3.16
C SER A 185 -16.55 7.48 -3.25
N ARG A 186 -16.88 8.38 -2.35
CA ARG A 186 -18.07 9.23 -2.45
C ARG A 186 -17.63 10.62 -2.83
N LEU A 187 -18.06 11.10 -4.00
CA LEU A 187 -17.70 12.39 -4.53
C LEU A 187 -18.88 13.35 -4.48
N MET A 188 -18.74 14.40 -3.70
CA MET A 188 -19.64 15.53 -3.68
C MET A 188 -19.56 16.25 -5.02
N GLY A 189 -20.73 16.45 -5.63
CA GLY A 189 -20.86 17.18 -6.90
C GLY A 189 -20.77 16.35 -8.17
N ASP A 190 -20.68 15.01 -8.11
CA ASP A 190 -20.90 14.15 -9.28
C ASP A 190 -22.40 14.08 -9.62
N PRO A 191 -22.89 14.73 -10.70
CA PRO A 191 -24.32 14.81 -11.00
C PRO A 191 -24.97 13.45 -11.29
N ALA A 192 -24.17 12.40 -11.53
CA ALA A 192 -24.68 11.05 -11.72
C ALA A 192 -25.09 10.35 -10.40
N ASP A 193 -24.56 10.81 -9.26
CA ASP A 193 -24.68 10.13 -7.95
C ASP A 193 -25.46 10.96 -6.91
N GLU A 194 -26.67 11.44 -7.26
CA GLU A 194 -27.46 12.27 -6.34
C GLU A 194 -27.81 11.55 -5.03
N ASP A 195 -28.11 10.25 -5.10
CA ASP A 195 -28.50 9.41 -3.96
C ASP A 195 -27.34 9.16 -2.98
N CYS A 196 -26.11 9.46 -3.39
CA CYS A 196 -24.89 9.28 -2.62
C CYS A 196 -24.32 10.60 -2.05
N ARG A 197 -25.12 11.66 -1.97
CA ARG A 197 -24.68 12.97 -1.43
C ARG A 197 -25.30 13.35 -0.08
N THR A 198 -26.26 12.57 0.40
CA THR A 198 -27.00 12.88 1.62
C THR A 198 -26.12 12.65 2.85
N ALA A 199 -26.27 13.46 3.89
CA ALA A 199 -25.61 13.19 5.16
C ALA A 199 -26.25 11.98 5.86
N GLY A 200 -25.45 11.18 6.54
CA GLY A 200 -25.90 10.08 7.37
C GLY A 200 -25.06 8.82 7.20
N PRO A 201 -25.62 7.65 7.55
CA PRO A 201 -24.91 6.39 7.54
C PRO A 201 -24.63 5.88 6.11
N TYR A 202 -23.42 5.37 5.92
CA TYR A 202 -22.97 4.65 4.74
C TYR A 202 -22.29 3.34 5.16
N LEU A 203 -22.17 2.41 4.22
CA LEU A 203 -21.53 1.12 4.44
C LEU A 203 -20.38 0.94 3.47
N VAL A 204 -19.25 0.47 4.01
CA VAL A 204 -18.14 -0.08 3.24
C VAL A 204 -18.30 -1.59 3.25
N HIS A 205 -18.51 -2.17 2.08
CA HIS A 205 -18.56 -3.61 1.86
C HIS A 205 -17.26 -4.07 1.21
N VAL A 206 -16.53 -4.96 1.88
CA VAL A 206 -15.26 -5.53 1.39
C VAL A 206 -15.45 -7.02 1.17
N VAL A 207 -15.10 -7.49 -0.01
CA VAL A 207 -15.14 -8.91 -0.38
C VAL A 207 -13.73 -9.35 -0.74
N ARG A 208 -13.27 -10.47 -0.17
CA ARG A 208 -12.13 -11.18 -0.75
C ARG A 208 -12.65 -12.18 -1.78
N GLU A 209 -12.37 -11.89 -3.03
CA GLU A 209 -12.64 -12.80 -4.14
C GLU A 209 -11.66 -13.98 -4.06
N GLU A 210 -12.17 -15.19 -4.28
CA GLU A 210 -11.38 -16.41 -4.23
C GLU A 210 -11.32 -17.08 -5.60
N GLY A 211 -10.13 -17.54 -5.96
CA GLY A 211 -9.94 -18.38 -7.14
C GLY A 211 -9.88 -19.87 -6.83
N ASP A 212 -10.12 -20.68 -7.85
CA ASP A 212 -9.95 -22.12 -7.76
C ASP A 212 -8.50 -22.47 -7.35
N ASN A 213 -8.35 -23.30 -6.32
CA ASN A 213 -7.06 -23.72 -5.76
C ASN A 213 -6.22 -22.58 -5.16
N SER A 214 -6.80 -21.41 -4.88
CA SER A 214 -6.15 -20.32 -4.15
C SER A 214 -5.65 -20.76 -2.76
N ASP A 215 -4.72 -20.00 -2.19
CA ASP A 215 -4.30 -20.22 -0.82
C ASP A 215 -5.48 -19.96 0.16
N PRO A 216 -5.83 -20.95 1.03
CA PRO A 216 -7.01 -20.84 1.88
C PRO A 216 -6.78 -19.98 3.13
N SER A 217 -5.56 -19.48 3.36
CA SER A 217 -5.26 -18.67 4.54
C SER A 217 -5.95 -17.31 4.46
N SER A 218 -6.30 -16.76 5.62
CA SER A 218 -6.80 -15.38 5.69
C SER A 218 -5.70 -14.37 5.37
N TRP A 219 -6.01 -13.36 4.58
CA TRP A 219 -5.13 -12.21 4.36
C TRP A 219 -5.32 -11.21 5.49
N PRO A 220 -4.25 -10.62 6.06
CA PRO A 220 -4.34 -9.32 6.69
C PRO A 220 -4.99 -8.31 5.73
N LEU A 221 -5.83 -7.45 6.30
CA LEU A 221 -6.54 -6.38 5.60
C LEU A 221 -6.20 -5.06 6.29
N GLU A 222 -5.74 -4.08 5.52
CA GLU A 222 -5.62 -2.69 5.98
C GLU A 222 -6.70 -1.85 5.30
N LEU A 223 -7.46 -1.09 6.09
CA LEU A 223 -8.45 -0.13 5.61
C LEU A 223 -7.94 1.29 5.85
N SER A 224 -7.98 2.11 4.81
CA SER A 224 -7.69 3.53 4.88
C SER A 224 -8.95 4.31 4.54
N VAL A 225 -9.42 5.13 5.48
CA VAL A 225 -10.55 6.04 5.30
C VAL A 225 -10.01 7.46 5.34
N MET A 226 -10.10 8.17 4.21
CA MET A 226 -9.66 9.56 4.09
C MET A 226 -10.83 10.45 3.73
N THR A 227 -10.92 11.62 4.37
CA THR A 227 -11.96 12.63 4.11
C THR A 227 -11.30 13.84 3.46
N GLU A 228 -11.63 14.11 2.19
CA GLU A 228 -11.22 15.33 1.50
C GLU A 228 -12.24 16.44 1.81
N PRO A 229 -11.82 17.59 2.38
CA PRO A 229 -12.75 18.69 2.64
C PRO A 229 -13.46 19.17 1.36
N GLY A 230 -14.69 19.66 1.51
CA GLY A 230 -15.39 20.33 0.40
C GLY A 230 -14.68 21.62 -0.04
N LEU A 231 -15.16 22.24 -1.12
CA LEU A 231 -14.64 23.53 -1.59
C LEU A 231 -15.46 24.71 -1.04
N LYS A 232 -14.82 25.87 -0.86
CA LYS A 232 -15.49 27.15 -0.55
C LYS A 232 -16.27 27.74 -1.74
N GLY A 233 -16.04 27.20 -2.93
CA GLY A 233 -16.67 27.63 -4.17
C GLY A 233 -17.27 26.45 -4.95
N GLY A 234 -17.63 26.71 -6.20
CA GLY A 234 -18.11 25.66 -7.10
C GLY A 234 -16.99 24.68 -7.47
N ILE A 235 -17.40 23.46 -7.77
CA ILE A 235 -16.50 22.44 -8.30
C ILE A 235 -16.14 22.79 -9.75
N PRO A 236 -14.85 22.91 -10.10
CA PRO A 236 -14.44 23.22 -11.46
C PRO A 236 -14.78 22.06 -12.41
N ALA A 237 -15.37 22.38 -13.55
CA ALA A 237 -15.53 21.43 -14.65
C ALA A 237 -14.17 21.15 -15.32
N PRO A 238 -13.98 19.97 -15.94
CA PRO A 238 -12.83 19.72 -16.80
C PRO A 238 -12.66 20.80 -17.86
N ARG A 239 -11.44 21.31 -18.01
CA ARG A 239 -11.11 22.26 -19.08
C ARG A 239 -11.06 21.55 -20.44
N PRO A 240 -11.29 22.25 -21.56
CA PRO A 240 -11.18 21.66 -22.89
C PRO A 240 -9.82 20.99 -23.13
N GLY A 241 -9.85 19.76 -23.68
CA GLY A 241 -8.67 18.97 -24.01
C GLY A 241 -7.99 18.28 -22.82
N ALA A 242 -8.58 18.32 -21.61
CA ALA A 242 -8.04 17.62 -20.45
C ALA A 242 -8.09 16.10 -20.61
N GLU A 243 -9.10 15.61 -21.33
CA GLU A 243 -9.29 14.22 -21.74
C GLU A 243 -8.17 13.69 -22.64
N GLU A 244 -7.45 14.55 -23.34
CA GLU A 244 -6.33 14.18 -24.21
C GLU A 244 -4.99 14.09 -23.45
N GLU A 245 -4.90 14.62 -22.22
CA GLU A 245 -3.66 14.67 -21.43
C GLU A 245 -3.34 13.36 -20.68
N THR A 246 -3.50 12.22 -21.34
CA THR A 246 -3.29 10.88 -20.76
C THR A 246 -1.84 10.43 -20.84
N ASP A 247 -1.39 9.55 -19.93
CA ASP A 247 -0.04 8.98 -19.95
C ASP A 247 0.41 8.59 -21.37
N ALA A 248 -0.40 7.84 -22.12
CA ALA A 248 -0.08 7.42 -23.49
C ALA A 248 0.15 8.56 -24.50
N HIS A 249 -0.43 9.74 -24.28
CA HIS A 249 -0.32 10.90 -25.16
C HIS A 249 0.70 11.94 -24.67
N ASN A 250 1.16 11.81 -23.43
CA ASN A 250 2.10 12.75 -22.85
C ASN A 250 3.53 12.50 -23.35
N THR A 251 4.15 13.54 -23.93
CA THR A 251 5.56 13.51 -24.33
C THR A 251 6.45 13.14 -23.14
N ARG A 252 7.11 11.99 -23.24
CA ARG A 252 8.00 11.47 -22.20
C ARG A 252 9.18 12.43 -21.99
N PRO A 253 9.48 12.84 -20.75
CA PRO A 253 10.71 13.57 -20.47
C PRO A 253 11.91 12.65 -20.66
N ALA A 254 13.09 13.23 -20.92
CA ALA A 254 14.33 12.48 -20.83
C ALA A 254 14.50 11.95 -19.38
N PRO A 255 14.79 10.66 -19.17
CA PRO A 255 14.97 10.13 -17.83
C PRO A 255 16.09 10.88 -17.09
N PRO A 256 15.90 11.23 -15.80
CA PRO A 256 16.95 11.86 -14.99
C PRO A 256 18.28 11.15 -15.11
N SER A 257 19.33 11.91 -15.42
CA SER A 257 20.71 11.44 -15.44
C SER A 257 21.48 12.01 -14.26
N GLY A 258 22.39 11.23 -13.66
CA GLY A 258 23.19 11.70 -12.53
C GLY A 258 23.80 10.56 -11.73
N PRO A 259 24.59 10.87 -10.68
CA PRO A 259 25.05 9.86 -9.74
C PRO A 259 23.85 9.21 -9.06
N ALA A 260 23.86 7.88 -9.01
CA ALA A 260 22.81 7.13 -8.36
C ALA A 260 23.08 6.99 -6.85
N GLU A 261 22.11 7.34 -6.03
CA GLU A 261 22.19 7.23 -4.57
C GLU A 261 21.42 6.03 -4.04
N THR A 262 21.96 5.34 -3.03
CA THR A 262 21.26 4.23 -2.39
C THR A 262 20.15 4.76 -1.47
N ARG A 263 18.92 4.29 -1.68
CA ARG A 263 17.76 4.53 -0.82
C ARG A 263 16.94 3.24 -0.73
N THR A 264 16.88 2.67 0.47
CA THR A 264 16.05 1.49 0.71
C THR A 264 14.59 1.88 0.91
N GLY A 265 13.71 1.28 0.13
CA GLY A 265 12.26 1.45 0.22
C GLY A 265 11.67 0.83 1.49
N GLY A 266 10.46 1.28 1.83
CA GLY A 266 9.65 0.73 2.91
C GLY A 266 8.98 -0.60 2.53
N THR A 267 8.16 -1.11 3.44
CA THR A 267 7.37 -2.34 3.31
C THR A 267 5.90 -2.06 2.97
N GLY A 268 5.38 -0.85 3.20
CA GLY A 268 4.00 -0.47 2.87
C GLY A 268 3.79 1.02 2.69
N PHE A 269 2.52 1.45 2.66
CA PHE A 269 2.17 2.88 2.53
C PHE A 269 2.66 3.71 3.72
N ALA A 270 2.66 3.12 4.93
CA ALA A 270 2.96 3.81 6.18
C ALA A 270 4.43 4.19 6.33
N ASP A 271 5.35 3.31 5.91
CA ASP A 271 6.80 3.51 6.04
C ASP A 271 7.47 3.81 4.69
N ALA A 272 6.68 4.09 3.65
CA ALA A 272 7.18 4.40 2.32
C ALA A 272 8.28 5.47 2.36
N ARG A 273 9.40 5.14 1.72
CA ARG A 273 10.59 5.99 1.69
C ARG A 273 10.31 7.23 0.84
N ALA A 274 10.40 8.43 1.41
CA ALA A 274 10.28 9.64 0.61
C ALA A 274 11.44 9.73 -0.41
N LEU A 275 11.13 10.16 -1.63
CA LEU A 275 12.09 10.42 -2.71
C LEU A 275 11.79 11.79 -3.32
N GLY A 276 12.84 12.54 -3.62
CA GLY A 276 12.77 13.67 -4.55
C GLY A 276 13.24 13.28 -5.95
N ASP A 277 13.45 14.29 -6.79
CA ASP A 277 14.01 14.11 -8.12
C ASP A 277 15.39 13.46 -8.05
N GLY A 278 15.67 12.50 -8.92
CA GLY A 278 16.98 11.87 -8.98
C GLY A 278 17.00 10.43 -9.47
N VAL A 279 18.15 9.79 -9.22
CA VAL A 279 18.42 8.39 -9.57
C VAL A 279 18.71 7.63 -8.28
N TRP A 280 17.86 6.68 -7.95
CA TRP A 280 17.83 5.97 -6.67
C TRP A 280 18.09 4.49 -6.89
N LYS A 281 18.94 3.89 -6.06
CA LYS A 281 19.23 2.45 -6.09
C LYS A 281 18.69 1.76 -4.85
N ASP A 282 18.08 0.61 -5.07
CA ASP A 282 17.73 -0.34 -4.02
C ASP A 282 18.05 -1.77 -4.47
N ARG A 283 17.92 -2.71 -3.53
CA ARG A 283 17.96 -4.15 -3.80
C ARG A 283 16.71 -4.80 -3.21
N VAL A 284 15.93 -5.42 -4.09
CA VAL A 284 14.62 -5.98 -3.76
C VAL A 284 14.70 -7.50 -3.80
N ARG A 285 14.23 -8.18 -2.75
CA ARG A 285 14.22 -9.64 -2.76
C ARG A 285 13.13 -10.14 -3.71
N ALA A 286 13.32 -11.33 -4.25
CA ALA A 286 12.29 -11.95 -5.07
C ALA A 286 11.04 -12.27 -4.22
N GLY A 287 9.86 -11.95 -4.75
CA GLY A 287 8.57 -12.04 -4.05
C GLY A 287 8.27 -10.86 -3.13
N GLU A 288 9.08 -9.81 -3.13
CA GLU A 288 8.94 -8.65 -2.25
C GLU A 288 8.41 -7.43 -3.02
N THR A 289 7.65 -6.58 -2.32
CA THR A 289 7.25 -5.25 -2.81
C THR A 289 7.98 -4.17 -2.01
N ARG A 290 8.53 -3.17 -2.71
CA ARG A 290 9.21 -2.00 -2.14
C ARG A 290 8.41 -0.75 -2.36
N TRP A 291 8.30 0.06 -1.30
CA TRP A 291 7.45 1.25 -1.31
C TRP A 291 8.24 2.53 -1.15
N PHE A 292 7.98 3.45 -2.07
CA PHE A 292 8.52 4.81 -2.07
C PHE A 292 7.36 5.80 -2.17
N ARG A 293 7.59 7.06 -1.79
CA ARG A 293 6.61 8.14 -1.94
C ARG A 293 7.27 9.41 -2.45
N VAL A 294 6.58 10.14 -3.32
CA VAL A 294 7.05 11.37 -3.96
C VAL A 294 5.99 12.45 -3.75
N PRO A 295 6.35 13.65 -3.27
CA PRO A 295 5.38 14.72 -3.11
C PRO A 295 5.12 15.37 -4.47
N VAL A 296 3.86 15.37 -4.92
CA VAL A 296 3.45 15.94 -6.20
C VAL A 296 2.38 16.99 -5.93
N ASP A 297 2.67 18.24 -6.28
CA ASP A 297 1.78 19.36 -6.03
C ASP A 297 0.82 19.61 -7.19
N TRP A 298 -0.15 20.50 -6.99
CA TRP A 298 -1.09 20.92 -8.02
C TRP A 298 -0.37 21.42 -9.28
N GLY A 299 -0.85 21.00 -10.45
CA GLY A 299 -0.28 21.31 -11.75
C GLY A 299 1.01 20.56 -12.10
N GLN A 300 1.59 19.80 -11.15
CA GLN A 300 2.77 19.00 -11.39
C GLN A 300 2.44 17.59 -11.91
N ARG A 301 3.47 16.87 -12.34
CA ARG A 301 3.39 15.55 -12.96
C ARG A 301 4.51 14.68 -12.41
N LEU A 302 4.22 13.42 -12.10
CA LEU A 302 5.22 12.45 -11.68
C LEU A 302 5.69 11.62 -12.88
N TYR A 303 6.99 11.69 -13.15
CA TYR A 303 7.67 10.69 -13.96
C TYR A 303 8.39 9.69 -13.04
N ALA A 304 8.04 8.42 -13.16
CA ALA A 304 8.66 7.33 -12.42
C ALA A 304 9.08 6.24 -13.40
N ARG A 305 10.34 5.81 -13.30
CA ARG A 305 10.89 4.73 -14.13
C ARG A 305 11.67 3.75 -13.29
N THR A 306 11.39 2.47 -13.47
CA THR A 306 12.12 1.35 -12.86
C THR A 306 13.02 0.70 -13.90
N GLU A 307 14.27 0.42 -13.53
CA GLU A 307 15.26 -0.25 -14.37
C GLU A 307 15.90 -1.42 -13.60
N LEU A 308 15.95 -2.58 -14.25
CA LEU A 308 16.68 -3.76 -13.82
C LEU A 308 17.91 -3.95 -14.72
N PRO A 309 19.10 -4.24 -14.16
CA PRO A 309 20.29 -4.48 -14.97
C PRO A 309 20.23 -5.85 -15.65
N ASN A 310 21.15 -6.09 -16.58
CA ASN A 310 21.39 -7.42 -17.11
C ASN A 310 21.89 -8.40 -16.02
N SER A 311 21.62 -9.69 -16.20
CA SER A 311 22.11 -10.76 -15.30
C SER A 311 23.34 -11.45 -15.90
N ALA A 312 24.22 -11.96 -15.04
CA ALA A 312 25.37 -12.73 -15.48
C ALA A 312 24.93 -14.00 -16.22
N ARG A 313 25.49 -14.25 -17.41
CA ARG A 313 25.26 -15.51 -18.14
C ARG A 313 25.90 -16.67 -17.38
N ARG A 314 25.11 -17.69 -17.04
CA ARG A 314 25.62 -18.95 -16.46
C ARG A 314 25.71 -20.01 -17.54
N SER A 315 26.89 -20.60 -17.73
CA SER A 315 27.13 -21.67 -18.69
C SER A 315 26.19 -22.86 -18.43
N GLY A 316 25.46 -23.31 -19.45
CA GLY A 316 24.65 -24.53 -19.40
C GLY A 316 23.23 -24.41 -18.85
N THR A 317 22.66 -23.20 -18.74
CA THR A 317 21.26 -23.01 -18.32
C THR A 317 20.35 -22.68 -19.51
N GLY A 318 19.08 -23.11 -19.44
CA GLY A 318 18.04 -22.84 -20.42
C GLY A 318 17.66 -21.35 -20.51
N SER A 319 16.45 -21.06 -21.00
CA SER A 319 15.96 -19.68 -21.15
C SER A 319 16.15 -18.86 -19.86
N ARG A 320 16.65 -17.62 -19.98
CA ARG A 320 16.73 -16.63 -18.88
C ARG A 320 15.42 -15.85 -18.71
N TYR A 321 14.41 -16.16 -19.52
CA TYR A 321 13.14 -15.48 -19.51
C TYR A 321 12.33 -15.80 -18.23
N VAL A 322 11.95 -14.75 -17.51
CA VAL A 322 11.04 -14.78 -16.37
C VAL A 322 9.79 -13.99 -16.77
N PRO A 323 8.64 -14.65 -17.01
CA PRO A 323 7.42 -13.97 -17.48
C PRO A 323 6.92 -12.89 -16.51
N HIS A 324 6.94 -13.17 -15.21
CA HIS A 324 6.59 -12.21 -14.17
C HIS A 324 7.86 -11.71 -13.47
N GLY A 325 8.68 -10.95 -14.19
CA GLY A 325 9.95 -10.45 -13.71
C GLY A 325 9.76 -9.38 -12.63
N PHE A 326 9.10 -8.28 -12.98
CA PHE A 326 8.86 -7.18 -12.06
C PHE A 326 7.62 -6.37 -12.45
N ARG A 327 7.11 -5.58 -11.51
CA ARG A 327 5.97 -4.68 -11.71
C ARG A 327 6.27 -3.37 -10.99
N MET A 328 5.91 -2.25 -11.59
CA MET A 328 5.89 -0.94 -10.92
C MET A 328 4.48 -0.39 -11.00
N ASN A 329 3.87 -0.11 -9.86
CA ASN A 329 2.57 0.55 -9.79
C ASN A 329 2.70 1.92 -9.11
N VAL A 330 1.89 2.88 -9.55
CA VAL A 330 1.83 4.23 -8.99
C VAL A 330 0.45 4.44 -8.35
N TYR A 331 0.43 4.89 -7.09
CA TYR A 331 -0.80 5.19 -6.36
C TYR A 331 -0.87 6.67 -6.04
N ASN A 332 -2.08 7.22 -6.00
CA ASN A 332 -2.34 8.59 -5.58
C ASN A 332 -2.36 8.71 -4.03
N PRO A 333 -2.53 9.93 -3.48
CA PRO A 333 -2.63 10.16 -2.04
C PRO A 333 -3.72 9.33 -1.31
N ALA A 334 -4.86 9.09 -1.97
CA ALA A 334 -5.93 8.24 -1.46
C ALA A 334 -5.64 6.72 -1.59
N ARG A 335 -4.42 6.35 -2.01
CA ARG A 335 -3.94 4.99 -2.24
C ARG A 335 -4.66 4.24 -3.37
N THR A 336 -5.30 4.98 -4.28
CA THR A 336 -5.87 4.42 -5.52
C THR A 336 -4.77 4.22 -6.56
N PRO A 337 -4.69 3.05 -7.21
CA PRO A 337 -3.83 2.89 -8.38
C PRO A 337 -4.15 3.94 -9.45
N LEU A 338 -3.13 4.52 -10.06
CA LEU A 338 -3.32 5.37 -11.25
C LEU A 338 -3.62 4.53 -12.50
N TYR A 339 -3.10 3.30 -12.52
CA TYR A 339 -3.16 2.39 -13.65
C TYR A 339 -3.31 0.96 -13.14
N ASP A 340 -3.87 0.09 -13.98
CA ASP A 340 -3.90 -1.35 -13.72
C ASP A 340 -2.67 -2.01 -14.37
N GLU A 341 -1.60 -2.14 -13.58
CA GLU A 341 -0.30 -2.58 -14.09
C GLU A 341 -0.12 -4.08 -14.06
N ASP A 342 0.34 -4.64 -15.17
CA ASP A 342 0.79 -6.02 -15.28
C ASP A 342 2.27 -6.18 -14.94
N PHE A 343 2.64 -7.42 -14.60
CA PHE A 343 4.05 -7.80 -14.52
C PHE A 343 4.71 -7.75 -15.90
N GLN A 344 5.92 -7.20 -15.91
CA GLN A 344 6.80 -7.15 -17.05
C GLN A 344 7.72 -8.38 -17.06
N GLY A 345 7.92 -8.94 -18.25
CA GLY A 345 8.89 -10.01 -18.46
C GLY A 345 10.34 -9.52 -18.32
N TYR A 346 11.23 -10.43 -17.96
CA TYR A 346 12.67 -10.18 -17.88
C TYR A 346 13.43 -11.25 -18.66
N ASP A 347 14.30 -10.86 -19.60
CA ASP A 347 14.98 -11.77 -20.52
C ASP A 347 16.46 -12.06 -20.19
N GLY A 348 16.99 -11.39 -19.16
CA GLY A 348 18.39 -11.50 -18.76
C GLY A 348 19.32 -10.39 -19.28
N ASP A 349 18.86 -9.54 -20.19
CA ASP A 349 19.65 -8.46 -20.80
C ASP A 349 19.32 -7.07 -20.23
N GLY A 350 18.39 -7.02 -19.28
CA GLY A 350 17.93 -5.80 -18.60
C GLY A 350 16.44 -5.57 -18.87
N ALA A 351 15.81 -4.73 -18.07
CA ALA A 351 14.43 -4.34 -18.32
C ALA A 351 14.14 -2.94 -17.79
N GLU A 352 13.20 -2.24 -18.41
CA GLU A 352 12.77 -0.91 -18.00
C GLU A 352 11.26 -0.77 -18.12
N PHE A 353 10.68 0.05 -17.24
CA PHE A 353 9.27 0.38 -17.28
C PHE A 353 9.04 1.76 -16.67
N ASP A 354 8.26 2.61 -17.35
CA ASP A 354 7.97 3.97 -16.90
C ASP A 354 6.48 4.34 -16.93
N ARG A 355 6.17 5.33 -16.11
CA ARG A 355 4.90 6.06 -16.13
C ARG A 355 5.14 7.55 -16.00
N TYR A 356 4.29 8.31 -16.70
CA TYR A 356 4.26 9.76 -16.62
C TYR A 356 2.84 10.24 -16.36
N SER A 357 2.54 10.56 -15.09
CA SER A 357 1.20 10.96 -14.67
C SER A 357 0.69 12.16 -15.45
N ASN A 358 -0.63 12.25 -15.59
CA ASN A 358 -1.32 13.47 -15.98
C ASN A 358 -0.99 14.60 -14.99
N PRO A 359 -1.16 15.88 -15.36
CA PRO A 359 -1.02 16.99 -14.43
C PRO A 359 -2.04 16.85 -13.30
N VAL A 360 -1.57 16.97 -12.06
CA VAL A 360 -2.41 16.89 -10.88
C VAL A 360 -3.39 18.06 -10.86
N ARG A 361 -4.69 17.79 -10.99
CA ARG A 361 -5.73 18.82 -11.03
C ARG A 361 -7.04 18.32 -10.45
N TYR A 362 -7.75 19.19 -9.74
CA TYR A 362 -8.97 18.81 -9.01
C TYR A 362 -10.06 18.32 -9.97
N GLU A 363 -10.21 18.96 -11.13
CA GLU A 363 -11.21 18.62 -12.15
C GLU A 363 -10.99 17.24 -12.78
N ASN A 364 -9.81 16.62 -12.64
CA ASN A 364 -9.55 15.30 -13.19
C ASN A 364 -10.47 14.23 -12.62
N ARG A 365 -11.11 14.48 -11.47
CA ARG A 365 -12.10 13.59 -10.84
C ARG A 365 -13.26 13.17 -11.76
N PHE A 366 -13.57 13.98 -12.78
CA PHE A 366 -14.64 13.72 -13.75
C PHE A 366 -14.13 13.18 -15.09
N LEU A 367 -12.86 12.78 -15.15
CA LEU A 367 -12.23 12.26 -16.35
C LEU A 367 -11.75 10.84 -16.09
N ASP A 368 -12.39 9.84 -16.71
CA ASP A 368 -12.07 8.43 -16.48
C ASP A 368 -10.56 8.14 -16.61
N ALA A 369 -9.94 8.62 -17.69
CA ALA A 369 -8.53 8.42 -17.99
C ALA A 369 -7.55 9.23 -17.13
N ALA A 370 -8.03 10.13 -16.27
CA ALA A 370 -7.20 11.02 -15.45
C ALA A 370 -7.59 11.04 -13.96
N SER A 371 -8.70 10.40 -13.58
CA SER A 371 -9.31 10.48 -12.25
C SER A 371 -8.37 10.15 -11.11
N GLY A 372 -7.38 9.29 -11.33
CA GLY A 372 -6.34 8.99 -10.35
C GLY A 372 -5.48 10.20 -9.96
N THR A 373 -5.30 11.18 -10.85
CA THR A 373 -4.44 12.37 -10.66
C THR A 373 -5.22 13.60 -10.17
N ARG A 374 -6.23 13.38 -9.32
CA ARG A 374 -7.11 14.43 -8.80
C ARG A 374 -6.64 15.11 -7.51
N PHE A 375 -5.55 14.64 -6.92
CA PHE A 375 -5.07 15.07 -5.60
C PHE A 375 -3.62 15.53 -5.63
N ALA A 376 -3.31 16.68 -5.03
CA ALA A 376 -1.95 16.96 -4.59
C ALA A 376 -1.63 16.15 -3.32
N GLY A 377 -0.38 15.77 -3.13
CA GLY A 377 0.07 15.04 -1.93
C GLY A 377 1.12 13.99 -2.23
N TRP A 378 1.17 12.95 -1.40
CA TRP A 378 2.08 11.83 -1.56
C TRP A 378 1.59 10.84 -2.63
N TYR A 379 2.31 10.75 -3.73
CA TYR A 379 2.15 9.66 -4.70
C TYR A 379 3.10 8.53 -4.34
N TYR A 380 2.60 7.30 -4.36
CA TYR A 380 3.38 6.12 -3.97
C TYR A 380 3.86 5.36 -5.19
N VAL A 381 5.11 4.93 -5.18
CA VAL A 381 5.69 4.05 -6.21
C VAL A 381 5.99 2.72 -5.54
N ALA A 382 5.28 1.67 -5.95
CA ALA A 382 5.49 0.32 -5.46
C ALA A 382 6.18 -0.52 -6.52
N VAL A 383 7.34 -1.09 -6.20
CA VAL A 383 8.09 -1.99 -7.08
C VAL A 383 8.02 -3.40 -6.53
N THR A 384 7.34 -4.30 -7.23
CA THR A 384 7.27 -5.72 -6.90
C THR A 384 8.22 -6.50 -7.79
N VAL A 385 9.03 -7.37 -7.20
CA VAL A 385 9.90 -8.31 -7.94
C VAL A 385 9.31 -9.71 -7.83
N GLY A 386 9.09 -10.38 -8.95
CA GLY A 386 8.52 -11.72 -8.96
C GLY A 386 9.45 -12.76 -8.30
N PRO A 387 8.89 -13.84 -7.72
CA PRO A 387 9.64 -14.84 -6.97
C PRO A 387 10.70 -15.57 -7.82
N ASP A 388 10.43 -15.77 -9.11
CA ASP A 388 11.33 -16.51 -10.01
C ASP A 388 12.55 -15.68 -10.45
N MET A 389 12.58 -14.36 -10.15
CA MET A 389 13.77 -13.53 -10.32
C MET A 389 14.93 -13.95 -9.42
N ALA A 390 14.68 -14.73 -8.36
CA ALA A 390 15.74 -15.35 -7.55
C ALA A 390 16.67 -16.24 -8.40
N THR A 391 16.18 -16.78 -9.52
CA THR A 391 17.02 -17.54 -10.46
C THR A 391 18.07 -16.65 -11.14
N GLN A 392 17.76 -15.37 -11.36
CA GLN A 392 18.65 -14.41 -12.02
C GLN A 392 19.52 -13.67 -11.01
N PHE A 393 18.92 -13.25 -9.90
CA PHE A 393 19.54 -12.48 -8.83
C PHE A 393 19.30 -13.15 -7.48
N PRO A 394 20.07 -14.20 -7.13
CA PRO A 394 19.86 -14.95 -5.89
C PRO A 394 20.02 -14.08 -4.64
N ASP A 395 20.88 -13.07 -4.65
CA ASP A 395 21.08 -12.15 -3.52
C ASP A 395 20.10 -10.95 -3.51
N GLY A 396 19.05 -11.01 -4.33
CA GLY A 396 18.09 -9.93 -4.54
C GLY A 396 18.39 -9.10 -5.79
N THR A 397 17.33 -8.65 -6.45
CA THR A 397 17.35 -7.92 -7.71
C THR A 397 17.78 -6.47 -7.49
N PRO A 398 18.89 -6.01 -8.11
CA PRO A 398 19.22 -4.59 -8.13
C PRO A 398 18.15 -3.83 -8.90
N VAL A 399 17.63 -2.75 -8.32
CA VAL A 399 16.65 -1.88 -8.94
C VAL A 399 17.20 -0.46 -8.97
N THR A 400 17.07 0.21 -10.10
CA THR A 400 17.28 1.66 -10.22
C THR A 400 15.94 2.33 -10.49
N LEU A 401 15.56 3.27 -9.63
CA LEU A 401 14.39 4.13 -9.77
C LEU A 401 14.83 5.51 -10.22
N ARG A 402 14.23 6.02 -11.29
CA ARG A 402 14.40 7.41 -11.73
C ARG A 402 13.11 8.16 -11.48
N ILE A 403 13.21 9.25 -10.71
CA ILE A 403 12.07 10.07 -10.29
C ILE A 403 12.30 11.49 -10.80
N ASP A 404 11.29 12.09 -11.42
CA ASP A 404 11.28 13.50 -11.83
C ASP A 404 9.87 14.08 -11.65
N VAL A 405 9.71 15.13 -10.85
CA VAL A 405 8.47 15.88 -10.70
C VAL A 405 8.50 17.07 -11.66
N ARG A 406 7.73 16.98 -12.74
CA ARG A 406 7.68 18.01 -13.79
C ARG A 406 6.58 19.03 -13.54
N GLY A 407 6.77 20.22 -14.07
CA GLY A 407 5.82 21.32 -13.94
C GLY A 407 6.04 22.16 -12.68
N ARG A 408 5.50 23.38 -12.68
CA ARG A 408 5.54 24.26 -11.51
C ARG A 408 4.34 23.94 -10.63
N ALA A 409 4.55 23.93 -9.32
CA ALA A 409 3.45 23.92 -8.37
C ALA A 409 2.52 25.11 -8.65
N GLN A 410 1.23 24.83 -8.69
CA GLN A 410 0.16 25.79 -8.90
C GLN A 410 -0.65 25.94 -7.62
N GLN A 411 -1.50 26.95 -7.58
CA GLN A 411 -2.47 27.07 -6.51
C GLN A 411 -3.52 25.97 -6.67
N GLY A 412 -3.75 25.20 -5.60
CA GLY A 412 -4.85 24.25 -5.53
C GLY A 412 -6.22 24.94 -5.40
N PRO A 413 -7.31 24.17 -5.42
CA PRO A 413 -8.64 24.72 -5.18
C PRO A 413 -8.76 25.25 -3.75
N GLU A 414 -9.70 26.16 -3.53
CA GLU A 414 -9.97 26.72 -2.21
C GLU A 414 -10.83 25.77 -1.39
N TYR A 415 -10.19 24.93 -0.59
CA TYR A 415 -10.85 24.03 0.34
C TYR A 415 -11.53 24.75 1.51
N ASP A 416 -12.69 24.24 1.92
CA ASP A 416 -13.41 24.58 3.17
C ASP A 416 -12.93 23.69 4.31
N GLY A 417 -11.62 23.72 4.56
CA GLY A 417 -10.93 22.90 5.55
C GLY A 417 -9.44 22.86 5.29
N ASP A 418 -8.71 22.11 6.12
CA ASP A 418 -7.27 21.89 5.93
C ASP A 418 -7.03 20.61 5.12
N ALA A 419 -7.04 20.76 3.80
CA ALA A 419 -6.81 19.64 2.88
C ALA A 419 -5.41 19.04 3.02
N ALA A 420 -4.39 19.85 3.32
CA ALA A 420 -3.03 19.34 3.51
C ALA A 420 -2.92 18.45 4.76
N ALA A 421 -3.55 18.85 5.87
CA ALA A 421 -3.64 18.00 7.07
C ALA A 421 -4.44 16.71 6.82
N ALA A 422 -5.41 16.74 5.91
CA ALA A 422 -6.16 15.56 5.47
C ALA A 422 -5.40 14.66 4.46
N GLY A 423 -4.19 15.05 4.04
CA GLY A 423 -3.36 14.29 3.10
C GLY A 423 -3.51 14.70 1.62
N PHE A 424 -4.31 15.73 1.32
CA PHE A 424 -4.60 16.26 -0.01
C PHE A 424 -3.86 17.59 -0.28
N GLY A 425 -2.55 17.59 -0.03
CA GLY A 425 -1.67 18.73 -0.29
C GLY A 425 -0.21 18.41 -0.02
N VAL A 426 0.68 19.33 -0.44
CA VAL A 426 2.13 19.21 -0.21
C VAL A 426 2.62 20.34 0.70
N SER A 427 3.08 19.96 1.89
CA SER A 427 3.64 20.87 2.89
C SER A 427 5.15 21.12 2.68
N GLY A 428 5.70 22.09 3.43
CA GLY A 428 7.16 22.27 3.49
C GLY A 428 7.90 21.07 4.10
N ARG A 429 7.26 20.38 5.06
CA ARG A 429 7.78 19.15 5.68
C ARG A 429 7.90 18.05 4.64
N ASP A 430 6.92 17.89 3.77
CA ASP A 430 6.93 16.83 2.75
C ASP A 430 8.11 16.99 1.78
N ARG A 431 8.36 18.23 1.35
CA ARG A 431 9.51 18.55 0.49
C ARG A 431 10.84 18.28 1.20
N GLU A 432 10.98 18.68 2.46
CA GLU A 432 12.18 18.38 3.28
C GLU A 432 12.39 16.87 3.43
N MET A 433 11.32 16.10 3.63
CA MET A 433 11.39 14.65 3.75
C MET A 433 11.83 13.99 2.45
N ALA A 434 11.33 14.45 1.30
CA ALA A 434 11.74 13.96 -0.01
C ALA A 434 13.22 14.24 -0.30
N GLU A 435 13.70 15.45 0.00
CA GLU A 435 15.11 15.84 -0.14
C GLU A 435 16.02 14.95 0.72
N LYS A 436 15.63 14.70 1.96
CA LYS A 436 16.43 13.93 2.93
C LYS A 436 16.20 12.42 2.85
N GLY A 437 15.22 11.98 2.06
CA GLY A 437 14.81 10.59 1.96
C GLY A 437 14.32 9.98 3.28
N LEU A 438 13.44 10.67 4.01
CA LEU A 438 12.95 10.24 5.33
C LEU A 438 11.64 9.42 5.25
N THR A 439 11.45 8.47 6.17
CA THR A 439 10.12 7.92 6.48
C THR A 439 9.40 8.82 7.48
N GLU A 440 8.10 8.62 7.69
CA GLU A 440 7.32 9.38 8.67
C GLU A 440 7.91 9.28 10.08
N ALA A 441 8.10 8.06 10.56
CA ALA A 441 8.70 7.81 11.88
C ALA A 441 10.07 8.48 12.05
N GLN A 442 10.90 8.52 11.01
CA GLN A 442 12.20 9.19 11.06
C GLN A 442 12.07 10.72 11.11
N ALA A 443 11.12 11.30 10.38
CA ALA A 443 10.86 12.74 10.42
C ALA A 443 10.30 13.18 11.77
N GLU A 444 9.39 12.40 12.38
CA GLU A 444 8.91 12.62 13.74
C GLU A 444 10.02 12.53 14.80
N HIS A 445 10.87 11.52 14.70
CA HIS A 445 12.01 11.37 15.60
C HIS A 445 12.98 12.56 15.45
N SER A 446 13.28 13.00 14.21
CA SER A 446 14.11 14.19 13.97
C SER A 446 13.49 15.45 14.55
N ALA A 447 12.18 15.66 14.38
CA ALA A 447 11.46 16.80 14.93
C ALA A 447 11.48 16.80 16.47
N THR A 448 11.30 15.63 17.09
CA THR A 448 11.40 15.46 18.55
C THR A 448 12.79 15.82 19.05
N LEU A 449 13.85 15.30 18.41
CA LEU A 449 15.23 15.62 18.77
C LEU A 449 15.56 17.11 18.60
N ARG A 450 15.06 17.76 17.52
CA ARG A 450 15.22 19.22 17.33
C ARG A 450 14.55 19.99 18.47
N THR A 451 13.34 19.61 18.84
CA THR A 451 12.58 20.26 19.93
C THR A 451 13.30 20.11 21.27
N VAL A 452 13.76 18.90 21.60
CA VAL A 452 14.58 18.64 22.80
C VAL A 452 15.86 19.47 22.78
N GLY A 453 16.53 19.58 21.63
CA GLY A 453 17.72 20.42 21.46
C GLY A 453 17.45 21.90 21.75
N TRP A 454 16.40 22.48 21.17
CA TRP A 454 16.03 23.88 21.40
C TRP A 454 15.63 24.16 22.84
N VAL A 455 14.85 23.26 23.46
CA VAL A 455 14.48 23.37 24.88
C VAL A 455 15.72 23.26 25.77
N GLY A 456 16.65 22.35 25.46
CA GLY A 456 17.91 22.20 26.19
C GLY A 456 18.79 23.45 26.11
N VAL A 457 18.94 24.04 24.92
CA VAL A 457 19.68 25.30 24.73
C VAL A 457 18.99 26.46 25.45
N GLY A 458 17.67 26.58 25.37
CA GLY A 458 16.90 27.62 26.04
C GLY A 458 17.00 27.52 27.57
N ALA A 459 16.85 26.32 28.12
CA ALA A 459 17.01 26.07 29.55
C ALA A 459 18.43 26.35 30.03
N GLY A 460 19.45 25.93 29.26
CA GLY A 460 20.86 26.21 29.55
C GLY A 460 21.17 27.71 29.56
N ALA A 461 20.69 28.45 28.56
CA ALA A 461 20.85 29.90 28.49
C ALA A 461 20.15 30.62 29.66
N ALA A 462 18.93 30.19 30.03
CA ALA A 462 18.23 30.73 31.19
C ALA A 462 18.98 30.49 32.50
N LEU A 463 19.53 29.28 32.70
CA LEU A 463 20.37 28.97 33.87
C LEU A 463 21.62 29.85 33.93
N LEU A 464 22.28 30.07 32.79
CA LEU A 464 23.44 30.97 32.71
C LEU A 464 23.06 32.42 33.03
N LEU A 465 21.90 32.90 32.59
CA LEU A 465 21.39 34.24 32.91
C LEU A 465 21.05 34.38 34.40
N VAL A 466 20.40 33.38 34.99
CA VAL A 466 20.11 33.34 36.43
C VAL A 466 21.40 33.32 37.23
N LEU A 467 22.40 32.52 36.82
CA LEU A 467 23.71 32.48 37.46
C LEU A 467 24.44 33.82 37.35
N ALA A 468 24.42 34.46 36.18
CA ALA A 468 25.02 35.77 35.97
C ALA A 468 24.34 36.85 36.83
N LEU A 469 23.00 36.84 36.92
CA LEU A 469 22.24 37.75 37.77
C LEU A 469 22.56 37.53 39.25
N TRP A 470 22.66 36.28 39.68
CA TRP A 470 23.05 35.91 41.04
C TRP A 470 24.47 36.42 41.38
N LEU A 471 25.43 36.20 40.49
CA LEU A 471 26.80 36.71 40.63
C LEU A 471 26.85 38.25 40.71
N LEU A 472 26.04 38.95 39.91
CA LEU A 472 25.93 40.40 39.94
C LEU A 472 25.33 40.90 41.27
N LEU A 473 24.27 40.25 41.77
CA LEU A 473 23.65 40.58 43.06
C LEU A 473 24.60 40.30 44.23
N ALA A 474 25.33 39.17 44.19
CA ALA A 474 26.34 38.83 45.18
C ALA A 474 27.47 39.88 45.22
N ARG A 475 27.97 40.31 44.05
CA ARG A 475 28.99 41.38 43.94
C ARG A 475 28.49 42.74 44.43
N ARG A 476 27.22 43.08 44.21
CA ARG A 476 26.62 44.33 44.73
C ARG A 476 26.56 44.34 46.26
N ARG A 477 26.15 43.23 46.90
CA ARG A 477 26.12 43.11 48.37
C ARG A 477 27.51 43.22 49.01
N ALA A 478 28.54 42.69 48.36
CA ALA A 478 29.92 42.80 48.83
C ALA A 478 30.49 44.24 48.76
N ARG A 479 30.01 45.09 47.84
CA ARG A 479 30.46 46.49 47.72
C ARG A 479 29.77 47.45 48.69
N THR A 480 28.58 47.11 49.17
CA THR A 480 27.91 47.83 50.29
C THR A 480 28.46 47.47 51.67
N ALA A 481 29.31 46.44 51.77
CA ALA A 481 29.96 46.02 53.01
C ALA A 481 31.37 46.66 53.18
N GLY A 482 31.53 47.93 52.81
CA GLY A 482 32.78 48.68 52.96
C GLY A 482 32.61 49.93 53.82
N TYR A 483 32.77 49.79 55.14
CA TYR A 483 33.66 50.58 56.02
C TYR A 483 33.41 50.18 57.49
N PRO A 484 34.29 49.41 58.16
CA PRO A 484 34.36 49.40 59.61
C PRO A 484 35.02 50.70 60.06
N VAL A 485 34.28 51.52 60.83
CA VAL A 485 34.84 52.67 61.54
C VAL A 485 35.70 52.16 62.70
N PRO A 486 36.98 52.56 62.85
CA PRO A 486 37.79 52.18 64.00
C PRO A 486 37.32 52.97 65.23
N GLY A 487 36.74 52.28 66.21
CA GLY A 487 36.44 52.85 67.54
C GLY A 487 37.69 52.88 68.44
N PRO A 488 37.87 53.91 69.27
CA PRO A 488 39.10 54.08 70.05
C PRO A 488 39.12 53.22 71.33
N TYR A 489 40.36 52.95 71.76
CA TYR A 489 40.81 52.27 72.96
C TYR A 489 40.04 52.58 74.26
N GLY A 490 39.80 51.54 75.07
CA GLY A 490 39.47 51.61 76.51
C GLY A 490 39.72 50.25 77.20
N PRO A 491 40.10 50.21 78.49
CA PRO A 491 41.24 49.38 78.93
C PRO A 491 40.89 48.08 79.69
N ALA A 492 41.99 47.37 80.00
CA ALA A 492 42.12 46.07 80.67
C ALA A 492 41.33 45.88 81.97
N GLY A 493 40.91 44.63 82.22
CA GLY A 493 40.40 44.17 83.52
C GLY A 493 40.26 42.64 83.60
N SER A 494 41.30 42.00 84.15
CA SER A 494 41.33 40.82 85.05
C SER A 494 40.38 39.60 84.89
N LEU A 495 41.04 38.43 84.73
CA LEU A 495 40.66 37.03 85.10
C LEU A 495 40.20 36.87 86.60
N PRO A 496 39.80 35.69 87.16
CA PRO A 496 39.72 34.29 86.65
C PRO A 496 38.50 33.41 87.12
N HIS A 497 38.53 32.11 86.74
CA HIS A 497 37.88 30.90 87.35
C HIS A 497 36.37 30.70 87.08
N HIS A 498 35.81 29.51 86.81
CA HIS A 498 36.12 28.11 87.11
C HIS A 498 35.55 27.16 86.01
N ALA A 499 36.12 25.95 85.86
CA ALA A 499 35.58 24.80 85.11
C ALA A 499 34.65 23.94 86.03
N PRO A 500 34.19 22.69 85.71
CA PRO A 500 34.14 21.91 84.45
C PRO A 500 32.77 21.16 84.27
N HIS A 501 32.77 20.11 83.43
CA HIS A 501 31.76 19.05 83.19
C HIS A 501 30.91 19.24 81.92
N GLY A 502 30.79 18.27 81.01
CA GLY A 502 31.36 16.92 80.94
C GLY A 502 30.62 16.08 79.90
N GLY A 503 31.38 15.25 79.19
CA GLY A 503 30.92 13.93 78.72
C GLY A 503 30.23 13.84 77.34
N PRO A 504 30.32 12.67 76.67
CA PRO A 504 30.89 12.62 75.33
C PRO A 504 30.04 11.72 74.36
N PRO A 505 30.58 11.01 73.34
CA PRO A 505 29.98 10.92 72.00
C PRO A 505 29.39 9.53 71.71
N ARG A 506 28.92 9.32 70.47
CA ARG A 506 28.80 8.06 69.67
C ARG A 506 27.56 8.20 68.77
N GLY A 507 27.57 7.84 67.50
CA GLY A 507 28.56 7.20 66.63
C GLY A 507 28.02 7.20 65.20
#